data_AF-A0AAN8F3G1-F1
#
_entry.id   AF-A0AAN8F3G1-F1
#
_cell.length_a   1.000
_cell.length_b   1.000
_cell.length_c   1.000
_cell.angle_alpha   90.00
_cell.angle_beta   90.00
_cell.angle_gamma   90.00
#
_symmetry.space_group_name_H-M   'P 1'
#
loop_
_entity.id
_entity.type
_entity.pdbx_description
1 polymer ?
#
loop_
_entity_poly.entity_id
_entity_poly.type
_entity_poly.pdbx_seq_one_letter_code
_entity_poly.pdbx_strand_id
1 'polypeptide(L)'
;MEFFDRPQCNNAACVAELSTKAPDIQACLDYRFMLMINNICAVAVCIPLSIVACWESGIAMTVLLMLFIMSMWITSNRISTAMAKLSAVDRTPELSIEIFEHAKIIQQLAVENYFLRKYGDQEITVEDQQKLAAVYQSIQFALAQCYMYFSDMLTFGIGAGMIYYGRVDSKNVIVAANSANFAGWAVVFASTAIGDFVRSHFAAQTLYALIDRFKETDSGITPEINGSFKFEKINFSYPSRPDAKVPFNFAVDKSFHNSLFGKWERTLLLWPLA
;
A
#
# COMPACT_ATOMS: atom_id res chain seq x y z
N MET A 1 3.77 -28.66 -3.29
CA MET A 1 3.42 -28.24 -4.68
C MET A 1 1.97 -27.80 -4.82
N GLU A 2 1.02 -28.37 -4.07
CA GLU A 2 -0.40 -27.97 -4.07
C GLU A 2 -0.67 -26.45 -3.89
N PHE A 3 0.18 -25.74 -3.13
CA PHE A 3 0.06 -24.29 -2.97
C PHE A 3 0.12 -23.53 -4.30
N PHE A 4 1.01 -23.94 -5.22
CA PHE A 4 1.24 -23.25 -6.49
C PHE A 4 0.22 -23.58 -7.59
N ASP A 5 -0.62 -24.60 -7.35
CA ASP A 5 -1.68 -24.98 -8.28
C ASP A 5 -2.91 -24.06 -8.17
N ARG A 6 -3.07 -23.28 -7.08
CA ARG A 6 -4.20 -22.35 -6.94
C ARG A 6 -3.99 -21.14 -7.86
N PRO A 7 -5.03 -20.67 -8.59
CA PRO A 7 -4.89 -19.54 -9.50
C PRO A 7 -4.46 -18.23 -8.81
N GLN A 8 -4.78 -18.08 -7.52
CA GLN A 8 -4.36 -16.95 -6.67
C GLN A 8 -2.90 -17.05 -6.19
N CYS A 9 -2.29 -18.25 -6.26
CA CYS A 9 -0.93 -18.53 -5.78
C CYS A 9 -0.05 -19.11 -6.90
N ASN A 10 -0.32 -18.73 -8.15
CA ASN A 10 0.56 -19.11 -9.27
C ASN A 10 1.96 -18.51 -9.06
N ASN A 11 3.01 -19.18 -9.54
CA ASN A 11 4.40 -18.73 -9.38
C ASN A 11 4.61 -17.26 -9.78
N ALA A 12 4.03 -16.84 -10.91
CA ALA A 12 4.12 -15.46 -11.37
C ALA A 12 3.42 -14.46 -10.42
N ALA A 13 2.26 -14.84 -9.88
CA ALA A 13 1.52 -14.02 -8.93
C ALA A 13 2.27 -13.91 -7.58
N CYS A 14 2.83 -15.01 -7.07
CA CYS A 14 3.64 -14.99 -5.86
C CYS A 14 4.92 -14.15 -6.03
N VAL A 15 5.60 -14.24 -7.18
CA VAL A 15 6.79 -13.40 -7.45
C VAL A 15 6.41 -11.93 -7.54
N ALA A 16 5.31 -11.59 -8.21
CA ALA A 16 4.80 -10.22 -8.28
C ALA A 16 4.39 -9.68 -6.91
N GLU A 17 3.70 -10.48 -6.11
CA GLU A 17 3.28 -10.14 -4.75
C GLU A 17 4.50 -9.92 -3.85
N LEU A 18 5.48 -10.83 -3.86
CA LEU A 18 6.70 -10.71 -3.06
C LEU A 18 7.52 -9.47 -3.48
N SER A 19 7.64 -9.21 -4.77
CA SER A 19 8.33 -8.03 -5.33
C SER A 19 7.64 -6.72 -4.95
N THR A 20 6.31 -6.71 -4.87
CA THR A 20 5.53 -5.51 -4.51
C THR A 20 5.51 -5.27 -3.00
N LYS A 21 5.44 -6.34 -2.19
CA LYS A 21 5.35 -6.26 -0.71
C LYS A 21 6.70 -6.05 -0.03
N ALA A 22 7.80 -6.53 -0.61
CA ALA A 22 9.15 -6.33 -0.07
C ALA A 22 9.55 -4.84 0.11
N PRO A 23 9.39 -3.95 -0.89
CA PRO A 23 9.71 -2.53 -0.72
C PRO A 23 8.77 -1.82 0.28
N ASP A 24 7.50 -2.23 0.37
CA ASP A 24 6.56 -1.71 1.36
C ASP A 24 7.05 -1.99 2.80
N ILE A 25 7.62 -3.16 3.06
CA ILE A 25 8.21 -3.50 4.37
C ILE A 25 9.51 -2.73 4.62
N GLN A 26 10.34 -2.56 3.58
CA GLN A 26 11.60 -1.83 3.69
C GLN A 26 11.38 -0.36 4.08
N ALA A 27 10.32 0.28 3.57
CA ALA A 27 9.96 1.64 3.94
C ALA A 27 9.74 1.84 5.46
N CYS A 28 9.44 0.74 6.18
CA CYS A 28 9.25 0.71 7.62
C CYS A 28 10.58 0.63 8.41
N LEU A 29 11.66 0.19 7.76
CA LEU A 29 13.01 0.12 8.34
C LEU A 29 13.89 1.32 7.94
N ASP A 30 13.40 2.14 7.01
CA ASP A 30 14.07 3.34 6.53
C ASP A 30 13.95 4.52 7.50
N TYR A 31 14.64 5.62 7.15
CA TYR A 31 14.63 6.91 7.86
C TYR A 31 13.22 7.45 8.19
N ARG A 32 12.20 7.04 7.42
CA ARG A 32 10.79 7.43 7.62
C ARG A 32 10.24 7.00 8.97
N PHE A 33 10.64 5.83 9.46
CA PHE A 33 10.23 5.35 10.79
C PHE A 33 10.84 6.20 11.90
N MET A 34 12.13 6.55 11.76
CA MET A 34 12.80 7.44 12.70
C MET A 34 12.15 8.83 12.72
N LEU A 35 11.71 9.34 11.57
CA LEU A 35 10.95 10.58 11.46
C LEU A 35 9.60 10.49 12.20
N MET A 36 8.88 9.37 12.09
CA MET A 36 7.62 9.16 12.81
C MET A 36 7.82 9.18 14.34
N ILE A 37 8.82 8.45 14.84
CA ILE A 37 9.16 8.45 16.27
C ILE A 37 9.54 9.85 16.73
N ASN A 38 10.39 10.54 15.97
CA ASN A 38 10.77 11.91 16.26
C ASN A 38 9.55 12.84 16.38
N ASN A 39 8.60 12.73 15.47
CA ASN A 39 7.40 13.56 15.48
C ASN A 39 6.49 13.23 16.69
N ILE A 40 6.35 11.96 17.06
CA ILE A 40 5.59 11.56 18.26
C ILE A 40 6.25 12.12 19.52
N CYS A 41 7.58 12.00 19.64
CA CYS A 41 8.34 12.58 20.75
C CYS A 41 8.21 14.12 20.77
N ALA A 42 8.28 14.78 19.62
CA ALA A 42 8.13 16.23 19.51
C ALA A 42 6.75 16.68 20.00
N VAL A 43 5.66 16.03 19.57
CA VAL A 43 4.29 16.33 20.06
C VAL A 43 4.18 16.12 21.58
N ALA A 44 4.72 15.01 22.09
CA ALA A 44 4.68 14.67 23.51
C ALA A 44 5.44 15.68 24.39
N VAL A 45 6.48 16.32 23.87
CA VAL A 45 7.26 17.35 24.60
C VAL A 45 6.68 18.75 24.40
N CYS A 46 6.28 19.10 23.18
CA CYS A 46 5.82 20.46 22.85
C CYS A 46 4.48 20.82 23.48
N ILE A 47 3.54 19.86 23.63
CA ILE A 47 2.24 20.13 24.26
C ILE A 47 2.41 20.51 25.75
N PRO A 48 3.07 19.71 26.60
CA PRO A 48 3.33 20.10 27.99
C PRO A 48 4.17 21.37 28.10
N LEU A 49 5.18 21.54 27.24
CA LEU A 49 6.05 22.72 27.26
C LEU A 49 5.25 24.02 27.02
N SER A 50 4.28 23.99 26.11
CA SER A 50 3.38 25.12 25.85
C SER A 50 2.53 25.45 27.09
N ILE A 51 1.96 24.43 27.75
CA ILE A 51 1.14 24.59 28.96
C ILE A 51 1.96 25.13 30.14
N VAL A 52 3.19 24.65 30.33
CA VAL A 52 4.08 25.10 31.41
C VAL A 52 4.57 26.53 31.20
N ALA A 53 4.89 26.90 29.96
CA ALA A 53 5.34 28.26 29.64
C ALA A 53 4.24 29.29 29.90
N CYS A 54 3.00 28.96 29.52
CA CYS A 54 1.87 29.86 29.65
C CYS A 54 0.56 29.06 29.64
N TRP A 55 -0.03 28.83 30.82
CA TRP A 55 -1.14 27.89 30.94
C TRP A 55 -2.42 28.36 30.21
N GLU A 56 -2.73 29.67 30.21
CA GLU A 56 -3.93 30.20 29.54
C GLU A 56 -3.83 30.09 28.00
N SER A 57 -2.67 30.42 27.40
CA SER A 57 -2.48 30.28 25.95
C SER A 57 -2.22 28.82 25.53
N GLY A 58 -1.57 28.02 26.38
CA GLY A 58 -1.33 26.60 26.15
C GLY A 58 -2.62 25.77 26.11
N ILE A 59 -3.60 26.07 26.97
CA ILE A 59 -4.93 25.43 26.91
C ILE A 59 -5.66 25.83 25.63
N ALA A 60 -5.67 27.12 25.29
CA ALA A 60 -6.30 27.61 24.05
C ALA A 60 -5.69 26.94 22.81
N MET A 61 -4.37 26.78 22.79
CA MET A 61 -3.65 26.08 21.72
C MET A 61 -3.96 24.59 21.67
N THR A 62 -4.08 23.92 22.82
CA THR A 62 -4.45 22.50 22.88
C THR A 62 -5.86 22.27 22.31
N VAL A 63 -6.81 23.17 22.62
CA VAL A 63 -8.17 23.12 22.05
C VAL A 63 -8.12 23.36 20.54
N LEU A 64 -7.36 24.35 20.07
CA LEU A 64 -7.19 24.63 18.64
C LEU A 64 -6.58 23.44 17.90
N LEU A 65 -5.55 22.82 18.47
CA LEU A 65 -4.88 21.63 17.92
C LEU A 65 -5.84 20.45 17.81
N MET A 66 -6.68 20.22 18.82
CA MET A 66 -7.70 19.15 18.78
C MET A 66 -8.75 19.41 17.70
N LEU A 67 -9.23 20.65 17.57
CA LEU A 67 -10.15 21.03 16.49
C LEU A 67 -9.52 20.82 15.10
N PHE A 68 -8.23 21.13 14.98
CA PHE A 68 -7.46 20.95 13.76
C PHE A 68 -7.24 19.47 13.41
N ILE A 69 -6.92 18.62 14.39
CA ILE A 69 -6.80 17.17 14.18
C ILE A 69 -8.15 16.61 13.69
N MET A 70 -9.27 17.05 14.28
CA MET A 70 -10.60 16.61 13.88
C MET A 70 -10.95 17.05 12.46
N SER A 71 -10.68 18.29 12.08
CA SER A 71 -10.95 18.78 10.72
C SER A 71 -10.08 18.06 9.70
N MET A 72 -8.78 17.87 9.99
CA MET A 72 -7.85 17.12 9.16
C MET A 72 -8.25 15.66 8.97
N TRP A 73 -8.78 15.03 10.02
CA TRP A 73 -9.27 13.66 9.95
C TRP A 73 -10.48 13.53 9.01
N ILE A 74 -11.43 14.48 9.08
CA ILE A 74 -12.61 14.50 8.21
C ILE A 74 -12.20 14.68 6.74
N THR A 75 -11.39 15.68 6.44
CA THR A 75 -10.94 15.98 5.06
C THR A 75 -10.04 14.87 4.52
N SER A 76 -9.16 14.27 5.34
CA SER A 76 -8.35 13.12 4.93
C SER A 76 -9.22 11.91 4.54
N ASN A 77 -10.26 11.62 5.32
CA ASN A 77 -11.21 10.56 4.97
C ASN A 77 -11.94 10.86 3.65
N ARG A 78 -12.33 12.13 3.41
CA ARG A 78 -12.95 12.54 2.15
C ARG A 78 -11.99 12.39 0.97
N ILE A 79 -10.73 12.81 1.12
CA ILE A 79 -9.69 12.64 0.09
C ILE A 79 -9.48 11.16 -0.20
N SER A 80 -9.34 10.31 0.82
CA SER A 80 -9.17 8.87 0.63
C SER A 80 -10.32 8.25 -0.17
N THR A 81 -11.58 8.62 0.13
CA THR A 81 -12.74 8.14 -0.64
C THR A 81 -12.77 8.68 -2.07
N ALA A 82 -12.35 9.93 -2.30
CA ALA A 82 -12.27 10.52 -3.64
C ALA A 82 -11.17 9.84 -4.47
N MET A 83 -10.00 9.59 -3.87
CA MET A 83 -8.89 8.90 -4.50
C MET A 83 -9.25 7.44 -4.84
N ALA A 84 -9.98 6.73 -3.97
CA ALA A 84 -10.44 5.38 -4.24
C ALA A 84 -11.40 5.30 -5.44
N LYS A 85 -12.31 6.29 -5.58
CA LYS A 85 -13.20 6.40 -6.74
C LYS A 85 -12.42 6.71 -8.01
N LEU A 86 -11.46 7.65 -7.92
CA LEU A 86 -10.59 8.01 -9.02
C LEU A 86 -9.83 6.78 -9.53
N SER A 87 -9.18 6.01 -8.64
CA SER A 87 -8.43 4.81 -9.02
C SER A 87 -9.29 3.69 -9.62
N ALA A 88 -10.59 3.64 -9.32
CA ALA A 88 -11.49 2.63 -9.88
C ALA A 88 -11.95 2.97 -11.30
N VAL A 89 -11.97 4.25 -11.66
CA VAL A 89 -12.39 4.74 -12.98
C VAL A 89 -11.17 4.93 -13.90
N ASP A 90 -10.02 5.27 -13.33
CA ASP A 90 -8.81 5.58 -14.07
C ASP A 90 -8.12 4.32 -14.63
N ARG A 91 -8.47 3.98 -15.87
CA ARG A 91 -7.82 2.92 -16.67
C ARG A 91 -6.77 3.46 -17.64
N THR A 92 -6.53 4.77 -17.60
CA THR A 92 -5.52 5.45 -18.42
C THR A 92 -4.14 4.81 -18.31
N PRO A 93 -3.60 4.47 -17.12
CA PRO A 93 -2.28 3.85 -17.04
C PRO A 93 -2.23 2.44 -17.66
N GLU A 94 -3.28 1.64 -17.51
CA GLU A 94 -3.37 0.32 -18.13
C GLU A 94 -3.38 0.42 -19.66
N LEU A 95 -4.18 1.36 -20.19
CA LEU A 95 -4.24 1.63 -21.63
C LEU A 95 -2.90 2.14 -22.17
N SER A 96 -2.20 3.03 -21.43
CA SER A 96 -0.86 3.46 -21.81
C SER A 96 0.10 2.28 -21.94
N ILE A 97 0.10 1.37 -20.95
CA ILE A 97 0.96 0.19 -20.97
C ILE A 97 0.66 -0.68 -22.18
N GLU A 98 -0.62 -0.94 -22.49
CA GLU A 98 -1.05 -1.70 -23.68
C GLU A 98 -0.53 -1.06 -24.98
N ILE A 99 -0.63 0.26 -25.10
CA ILE A 99 -0.14 1.00 -26.27
C ILE A 99 1.39 0.88 -26.39
N PHE A 100 2.13 1.03 -25.29
CA PHE A 100 3.59 0.92 -25.30
C PHE A 100 4.08 -0.50 -25.59
N GLU A 101 3.42 -1.51 -25.03
CA GLU A 101 3.75 -2.92 -25.25
C GLU A 101 3.53 -3.34 -26.71
N HIS A 102 2.53 -2.77 -27.37
CA HIS A 102 2.17 -3.08 -28.76
C HIS A 102 2.50 -1.98 -29.78
N ALA A 103 3.36 -1.02 -29.45
CA ALA A 103 3.65 0.13 -30.29
C ALA A 103 4.06 -0.24 -31.74
N LYS A 104 4.91 -1.26 -31.91
CA LYS A 104 5.35 -1.72 -33.23
C LYS A 104 4.22 -2.31 -34.06
N ILE A 105 3.28 -3.01 -33.43
CA ILE A 105 2.11 -3.61 -34.10
C ILE A 105 1.17 -2.50 -34.55
N ILE A 106 0.91 -1.52 -33.67
CA ILE A 106 0.05 -0.36 -33.99
C ILE A 106 0.58 0.42 -35.18
N GLN A 107 1.91 0.63 -35.26
CA GLN A 107 2.57 1.25 -36.40
C GLN A 107 2.43 0.43 -37.69
N GLN A 108 2.62 -0.89 -37.61
CA GLN A 108 2.47 -1.77 -38.77
C GLN A 108 1.03 -1.84 -39.30
N LEU A 109 0.03 -1.70 -38.43
CA LEU A 109 -1.38 -1.63 -38.81
C LEU A 109 -1.83 -0.21 -39.21
N ALA A 110 -0.98 0.81 -39.04
CA ALA A 110 -1.31 2.22 -39.29
C ALA A 110 -2.58 2.71 -38.55
N VAL A 111 -2.82 2.22 -37.33
CA VAL A 111 -4.02 2.50 -36.51
C VAL A 111 -3.76 3.41 -35.30
N GLU A 112 -2.70 4.23 -35.35
CA GLU A 112 -2.28 5.11 -34.26
C GLU A 112 -3.39 6.08 -33.83
N ASN A 113 -4.10 6.68 -34.80
CA ASN A 113 -5.18 7.63 -34.55
C ASN A 113 -6.33 7.05 -33.73
N TYR A 114 -6.61 5.75 -33.88
CA TYR A 114 -7.65 5.08 -33.12
C TYR A 114 -7.27 4.98 -31.63
N PHE A 115 -6.03 4.58 -31.34
CA PHE A 115 -5.54 4.47 -29.96
C PHE A 115 -5.37 5.83 -29.30
N LEU A 116 -4.91 6.86 -30.04
CA LEU A 116 -4.86 8.23 -29.53
C LEU A 116 -6.24 8.75 -29.14
N ARG A 117 -7.26 8.48 -29.97
CA ARG A 117 -8.64 8.88 -29.65
C ARG A 117 -9.20 8.11 -28.46
N LYS A 118 -9.00 6.79 -28.42
CA LYS A 118 -9.40 5.94 -27.29
C LYS A 118 -8.77 6.42 -25.97
N TYR A 119 -7.52 6.86 -26.01
CA TYR A 119 -6.81 7.44 -24.87
C TYR A 119 -7.43 8.78 -24.44
N GLY A 120 -7.67 9.69 -25.38
CA GLY A 120 -8.29 10.99 -25.09
C GLY A 120 -9.71 10.86 -24.51
N ASP A 121 -10.51 9.91 -24.99
CA ASP A 121 -11.87 9.66 -24.46
C ASP A 121 -11.83 9.17 -23.00
N GLN A 122 -10.82 8.37 -22.62
CA GLN A 122 -10.62 7.95 -21.23
C GLN A 122 -10.15 9.10 -20.34
N GLU A 123 -9.27 9.96 -20.85
CA GLU A 123 -8.77 11.14 -20.12
C GLU A 123 -9.90 12.12 -19.75
N ILE A 124 -10.80 12.41 -20.70
CA ILE A 124 -11.96 13.29 -20.47
C ILE A 124 -12.89 12.71 -19.39
N THR A 125 -13.08 11.39 -19.37
CA THR A 125 -13.93 10.72 -18.38
C THR A 125 -13.36 10.83 -16.95
N VAL A 126 -12.04 10.88 -16.84
CA VAL A 126 -11.31 10.93 -15.56
C VAL A 126 -11.10 12.37 -15.06
N GLU A 127 -11.11 13.35 -15.95
CA GLU A 127 -10.83 14.77 -15.67
C GLU A 127 -11.71 15.34 -14.54
N ASP A 128 -13.02 15.08 -14.54
CA ASP A 128 -13.94 15.59 -13.52
C ASP A 128 -13.65 14.99 -12.13
N GLN A 129 -13.32 13.71 -12.06
CA GLN A 129 -12.96 13.04 -10.81
C GLN A 129 -11.61 13.54 -10.28
N GLN A 130 -10.65 13.77 -11.17
CA GLN A 130 -9.34 14.35 -10.80
C GLN A 130 -9.50 15.77 -10.27
N LYS A 131 -10.30 16.62 -10.92
CA LYS A 131 -10.59 17.98 -10.45
C LYS A 131 -11.19 17.96 -9.04
N LEU A 132 -12.17 17.09 -8.79
CA LEU A 132 -12.77 16.97 -7.46
C LEU A 132 -11.75 16.53 -6.41
N ALA A 133 -10.94 15.51 -6.71
CA ALA A 133 -9.87 15.05 -5.81
C ALA A 133 -8.85 16.17 -5.51
N ALA A 134 -8.45 16.93 -6.54
CA ALA A 134 -7.53 18.06 -6.40
C ALA A 134 -8.11 19.19 -5.54
N VAL A 135 -9.42 19.48 -5.65
CA VAL A 135 -10.09 20.48 -4.80
C VAL A 135 -10.07 20.04 -3.33
N TYR A 136 -10.35 18.76 -3.03
CA TYR A 136 -10.26 18.26 -1.66
C TYR A 136 -8.84 18.35 -1.09
N GLN A 137 -7.82 18.01 -1.90
CA GLN A 137 -6.41 18.17 -1.50
C GLN A 137 -6.03 19.63 -1.26
N SER A 138 -6.55 20.55 -2.08
CA SER A 138 -6.31 21.99 -1.92
C SER A 138 -6.94 22.53 -0.63
N ILE A 139 -8.16 22.10 -0.30
CA ILE A 139 -8.84 22.47 0.95
C ILE A 139 -8.03 22.00 2.17
N GLN A 140 -7.52 20.76 2.12
CA GLN A 140 -6.65 20.21 3.17
C GLN A 140 -5.38 21.05 3.35
N PHE A 141 -4.72 21.41 2.24
CA PHE A 141 -3.52 22.23 2.28
C PHE A 141 -3.79 23.63 2.84
N ALA A 142 -4.88 24.27 2.40
CA ALA A 142 -5.30 25.58 2.89
C ALA A 142 -5.59 25.55 4.40
N LEU A 143 -6.28 24.50 4.87
CA LEU A 143 -6.56 24.32 6.29
C LEU A 143 -5.27 24.17 7.11
N ALA A 144 -4.28 23.44 6.60
CA ALA A 144 -2.96 23.33 7.23
C ALA A 144 -2.24 24.68 7.38
N GLN A 145 -2.26 25.50 6.33
CA GLN A 145 -1.61 26.81 6.34
C GLN A 145 -2.35 27.79 7.26
N CYS A 146 -3.68 27.81 7.23
CA CYS A 146 -4.48 28.65 8.11
C CYS A 146 -4.21 28.38 9.59
N TYR A 147 -4.05 27.11 9.98
CA TYR A 147 -3.76 26.75 11.37
C TYR A 147 -2.52 27.46 11.92
N MET A 148 -1.45 27.58 11.14
CA MET A 148 -0.21 28.22 11.58
C MET A 148 -0.45 29.69 11.95
N TYR A 149 -1.15 30.42 11.09
CA TYR A 149 -1.51 31.82 11.32
C TYR A 149 -2.50 31.99 12.48
N PHE A 150 -3.49 31.11 12.61
CA PHE A 150 -4.44 31.17 13.74
C PHE A 150 -3.76 30.84 15.07
N SER A 151 -2.81 29.90 15.09
CA SER A 151 -2.00 29.56 16.26
C SER A 151 -1.16 30.75 16.73
N ASP A 152 -0.51 31.44 15.79
CA ASP A 152 0.28 32.63 16.10
C ASP A 152 -0.61 33.78 16.59
N MET A 153 -1.73 34.04 15.91
CA MET A 153 -2.69 35.07 16.30
C MET A 153 -3.23 34.84 17.71
N LEU A 154 -3.62 33.61 18.04
CA LEU A 154 -4.14 33.27 19.37
C LEU A 154 -3.05 33.37 20.44
N THR A 155 -1.86 32.84 20.18
CA THR A 155 -0.78 32.81 21.17
C THR A 155 -0.26 34.22 21.45
N PHE A 156 -0.05 35.05 20.43
CA PHE A 156 0.37 36.43 20.63
C PHE A 156 -0.76 37.34 21.11
N GLY A 157 -2.00 37.11 20.68
CA GLY A 157 -3.15 37.90 21.13
C GLY A 157 -3.39 37.74 22.64
N ILE A 158 -3.46 36.50 23.12
CA ILE A 158 -3.61 36.21 24.56
C ILE A 158 -2.31 36.54 25.30
N GLY A 159 -1.15 36.20 24.70
CA GLY A 159 0.17 36.46 25.29
C GLY A 159 0.45 37.94 25.53
N ALA A 160 0.08 38.83 24.60
CA ALA A 160 0.22 40.28 24.77
C ALA A 160 -0.63 40.79 25.96
N GLY A 161 -1.84 40.27 26.11
CA GLY A 161 -2.68 40.57 27.28
C GLY A 161 -2.01 40.17 28.59
N MET A 162 -1.40 38.98 28.66
CA MET A 162 -0.71 38.51 29.87
C MET A 162 0.56 39.30 30.21
N ILE A 163 1.30 39.75 29.19
CA ILE A 163 2.45 40.63 29.38
C ILE A 163 1.99 41.96 29.98
N TYR A 164 0.87 42.53 29.50
CA TYR A 164 0.32 43.78 30.03
C TYR A 164 -0.05 43.67 31.52
N TYR A 165 -0.62 42.54 31.96
CA TYR A 165 -0.93 42.29 33.36
C TYR A 165 0.28 41.85 34.21
N GLY A 166 1.48 41.79 33.63
CA GLY A 166 2.72 41.42 34.33
C GLY A 166 2.77 39.98 34.83
N ARG A 167 1.94 39.08 34.29
CA ARG A 167 1.85 37.68 34.75
C ARG A 167 2.87 36.76 34.09
N VAL A 168 3.35 37.10 32.90
CA VAL A 168 4.21 36.25 32.07
C VAL A 168 5.27 37.11 31.40
N ASP A 169 6.51 36.61 31.34
CA ASP A 169 7.63 37.24 30.64
C ASP A 169 7.50 37.05 29.12
N SER A 170 7.89 38.05 28.34
CA SER A 170 7.85 38.02 26.87
C SER A 170 8.57 36.80 26.28
N LYS A 171 9.64 36.32 26.92
CA LYS A 171 10.36 35.11 26.47
C LYS A 171 9.49 33.86 26.51
N ASN A 172 8.65 33.72 27.53
CA ASN A 172 7.82 32.53 27.73
C ASN A 172 6.70 32.47 26.68
N VAL A 173 6.17 33.63 26.28
CA VAL A 173 5.15 33.72 25.22
C VAL A 173 5.73 33.29 23.86
N ILE A 174 6.95 33.71 23.54
CA ILE A 174 7.62 33.32 22.28
C ILE A 174 7.96 31.82 22.29
N VAL A 175 8.42 31.29 23.43
CA VAL A 175 8.67 29.85 23.58
C VAL A 175 7.38 29.05 23.43
N ALA A 176 6.26 29.51 24.02
CA ALA A 176 4.95 28.89 23.87
C ALA A 176 4.48 28.89 22.39
N ALA A 177 4.62 30.02 21.69
CA ALA A 177 4.26 30.15 20.27
C ALA A 177 5.08 29.22 19.36
N ASN A 178 6.40 29.18 19.54
CA ASN A 178 7.25 28.29 18.74
C ASN A 178 6.96 26.82 19.06
N SER A 179 6.77 26.48 20.33
CA SER A 179 6.42 25.11 20.75
C SER A 179 5.09 24.64 20.14
N ALA A 180 4.09 25.53 20.11
CA ALA A 180 2.80 25.28 19.47
C ALA A 180 2.93 25.02 17.96
N ASN A 181 3.73 25.82 17.26
CA ASN A 181 3.99 25.63 15.84
C ASN A 181 4.71 24.30 15.56
N PHE A 182 5.74 23.98 16.33
CA PHE A 182 6.44 22.69 16.18
C PHE A 182 5.52 21.50 16.44
N ALA A 183 4.63 21.58 17.44
CA ALA A 183 3.63 20.54 17.67
C ALA A 183 2.70 20.36 16.46
N GLY A 184 2.23 21.45 15.86
CA GLY A 184 1.39 21.40 14.66
C GLY A 184 2.10 20.77 13.46
N TRP A 185 3.34 21.18 13.19
CA TRP A 185 4.16 20.58 12.13
C TRP A 185 4.44 19.09 12.36
N ALA A 186 4.74 18.71 13.59
CA ALA A 186 4.97 17.32 13.94
C ALA A 186 3.71 16.46 13.70
N VAL A 187 2.50 16.99 13.97
CA VAL A 187 1.23 16.29 13.64
C VAL A 187 1.06 16.14 12.12
N VAL A 188 1.34 17.17 11.33
CA VAL A 188 1.22 17.12 9.87
C VAL A 188 2.18 16.08 9.27
N PHE A 189 3.45 16.08 9.70
CA PHE A 189 4.42 15.10 9.24
C PHE A 189 4.17 13.69 9.78
N ALA A 190 3.62 13.55 11.00
CA ALA A 190 3.19 12.25 11.50
C ALA A 190 2.04 11.68 10.66
N SER A 191 1.08 12.51 10.23
CA SER A 191 -0.06 12.06 9.44
C SER A 191 0.33 11.39 8.12
N THR A 192 1.40 11.84 7.46
CA THR A 192 1.87 11.22 6.22
C THR A 192 2.62 9.90 6.49
N ALA A 193 3.42 9.86 7.56
CA ALA A 193 4.18 8.66 7.93
C ALA A 193 3.28 7.51 8.45
N ILE A 194 2.17 7.84 9.12
CA ILE A 194 1.23 6.83 9.66
C ILE A 194 0.62 5.99 8.52
N GLY A 195 0.27 6.60 7.38
CA GLY A 195 -0.30 5.86 6.24
C GLY A 195 0.65 4.80 5.68
N ASP A 196 1.92 5.17 5.51
CA ASP A 196 2.99 4.25 5.08
C ASP A 196 3.21 3.13 6.12
N PHE A 197 3.16 3.47 7.41
CA PHE A 197 3.30 2.49 8.50
C PHE A 197 2.14 1.47 8.51
N VAL A 198 0.91 1.92 8.31
CA VAL A 198 -0.25 1.01 8.23
C VAL A 198 -0.13 0.08 7.03
N ARG A 199 0.25 0.62 5.85
CA ARG A 199 0.43 -0.18 4.64
C ARG A 199 1.53 -1.24 4.79
N SER A 200 2.68 -0.83 5.32
CA SER A 200 3.82 -1.73 5.57
C SER A 200 3.50 -2.80 6.62
N HIS A 201 2.73 -2.46 7.66
CA HIS A 201 2.26 -3.44 8.64
C HIS A 201 1.39 -4.53 8.00
N PHE A 202 0.42 -4.15 7.15
CA PHE A 202 -0.38 -5.12 6.40
C PHE A 202 0.47 -5.96 5.45
N ALA A 203 1.44 -5.35 4.76
CA ALA A 203 2.36 -6.07 3.88
C ALA A 203 3.21 -7.10 4.63
N ALA A 204 3.76 -6.71 5.78
CA ALA A 204 4.49 -7.61 6.67
C ALA A 204 3.61 -8.76 7.16
N GLN A 205 2.37 -8.49 7.58
CA GLN A 205 1.44 -9.51 8.02
C GLN A 205 1.17 -10.56 6.94
N THR A 206 0.93 -10.14 5.69
CA THR A 206 0.74 -11.06 4.56
C THR A 206 1.99 -11.91 4.30
N LEU A 207 3.17 -11.28 4.35
CA LEU A 207 4.44 -11.97 4.09
C LEU A 207 4.80 -12.97 5.21
N TYR A 208 4.60 -12.61 6.48
CA TYR A 208 4.78 -13.53 7.60
C TYR A 208 3.79 -14.69 7.56
N ALA A 209 2.53 -14.45 7.19
CA ALA A 209 1.55 -15.52 7.00
C ALA A 209 1.96 -16.51 5.90
N LEU A 210 2.63 -16.03 4.84
CA LEU A 210 3.20 -16.89 3.80
C LEU A 210 4.39 -17.71 4.34
N ILE A 211 5.32 -17.08 5.06
CA ILE A 211 6.50 -17.74 5.63
C ILE A 211 6.10 -18.84 6.61
N ASP A 212 5.18 -18.55 7.55
CA ASP A 212 4.78 -19.52 8.57
C ASP A 212 4.08 -20.74 7.96
N ARG A 213 3.38 -20.57 6.83
CA ARG A 213 2.73 -21.68 6.11
C ARG A 213 3.71 -22.70 5.52
N PHE A 214 4.94 -22.29 5.19
CA PHE A 214 5.97 -23.18 4.64
C PHE A 214 6.91 -23.77 5.70
N LYS A 215 6.75 -23.39 6.96
CA LYS A 215 7.57 -23.88 8.08
C LYS A 215 7.25 -25.33 8.49
N GLU A 216 6.10 -25.85 8.07
CA GLU A 216 5.76 -27.28 8.15
C GLU A 216 6.52 -28.06 7.06
N THR A 217 7.81 -28.28 7.28
CA THR A 217 8.50 -29.41 6.64
C THR A 217 8.89 -30.39 7.73
N ASP A 218 8.14 -31.48 7.73
CA ASP A 218 8.47 -32.72 8.42
C ASP A 218 9.92 -33.09 8.07
N SER A 219 10.73 -33.33 9.10
CA SER A 219 12.14 -33.68 8.95
C SER A 219 12.22 -35.11 8.41
N GLY A 220 12.18 -35.22 7.09
CA GLY A 220 12.23 -36.48 6.38
C GLY A 220 13.54 -37.22 6.63
N ILE A 221 13.42 -38.45 7.11
CA ILE A 221 14.50 -39.42 7.21
C ILE A 221 15.02 -39.68 5.78
N THR A 222 16.33 -39.65 5.57
CA THR A 222 16.97 -40.04 4.31
C THR A 222 17.34 -41.54 4.34
N PRO A 223 16.51 -42.45 3.80
CA PRO A 223 16.88 -43.85 3.66
C PRO A 223 17.82 -44.06 2.46
N GLU A 224 18.70 -45.06 2.53
CA GLU A 224 19.45 -45.54 1.36
C GLU A 224 18.49 -46.17 0.34
N ILE A 225 18.49 -45.63 -0.87
CA ILE A 225 17.49 -45.94 -1.90
C ILE A 225 18.00 -47.10 -2.77
N ASN A 226 17.40 -48.28 -2.62
CA ASN A 226 17.56 -49.37 -3.59
C ASN A 226 16.46 -49.19 -4.67
N GLY A 227 16.83 -48.75 -5.87
CA GLY A 227 15.92 -48.19 -6.90
C GLY A 227 14.90 -49.13 -7.54
N SER A 228 14.00 -49.76 -6.78
CA SER A 228 12.77 -50.37 -7.28
C SER A 228 11.55 -49.58 -6.79
N PHE A 229 10.76 -49.04 -7.72
CA PHE A 229 9.52 -48.31 -7.41
C PHE A 229 8.34 -49.02 -8.08
N LYS A 230 7.31 -49.33 -7.29
CA LYS A 230 6.06 -49.93 -7.75
C LYS A 230 4.93 -48.93 -7.49
N PHE A 231 4.27 -48.46 -8.54
CA PHE A 231 3.06 -47.65 -8.42
C PHE A 231 1.85 -48.59 -8.40
N GLU A 232 1.11 -48.65 -7.30
CA GLU A 232 -0.03 -49.55 -7.16
C GLU A 232 -1.30 -48.74 -6.89
N LYS A 233 -2.20 -48.69 -7.89
CA LYS A 233 -3.54 -48.05 -7.85
C LYS A 233 -3.53 -46.61 -7.32
N ILE A 234 -2.80 -45.70 -7.98
CA ILE A 234 -2.76 -44.29 -7.60
C ILE A 234 -3.89 -43.53 -8.29
N ASN A 235 -4.87 -43.09 -7.49
CA ASN A 235 -5.86 -42.11 -7.92
C ASN A 235 -5.32 -40.71 -7.61
N PHE A 236 -4.87 -40.01 -8.64
CA PHE A 236 -4.38 -38.64 -8.53
C PHE A 236 -5.37 -37.67 -9.17
N SER A 237 -5.57 -36.53 -8.51
CA SER A 237 -6.30 -35.40 -9.06
C SER A 237 -5.55 -34.14 -8.70
N TYR A 238 -5.44 -33.21 -9.67
CA TYR A 238 -4.84 -31.93 -9.41
C TYR A 238 -5.76 -31.11 -8.49
N PRO A 239 -5.24 -30.52 -7.39
CA PRO A 239 -6.03 -29.70 -6.46
C PRO A 239 -6.74 -28.52 -7.14
N SER A 240 -6.19 -28.02 -8.24
CA SER A 240 -6.76 -26.96 -9.07
C SER A 240 -7.98 -27.39 -9.89
N ARG A 241 -8.16 -28.69 -10.14
CA ARG A 241 -9.26 -29.28 -10.90
C ARG A 241 -9.66 -30.64 -10.29
N PRO A 242 -10.33 -30.64 -9.12
CA PRO A 242 -10.73 -31.88 -8.43
C PRO A 242 -11.64 -32.78 -9.28
N ASP A 243 -12.35 -32.19 -10.24
CA ASP A 243 -13.28 -32.90 -11.14
C ASP A 243 -12.56 -33.67 -12.25
N ALA A 244 -11.32 -33.32 -12.58
CA ALA A 244 -10.51 -34.01 -13.58
C ALA A 244 -9.61 -35.05 -12.89
N LYS A 245 -10.10 -36.29 -12.79
CA LYS A 245 -9.32 -37.43 -12.30
C LYS A 245 -8.38 -37.93 -13.39
N VAL A 246 -7.08 -37.98 -13.11
CA VAL A 246 -6.07 -38.53 -14.02
C VAL A 246 -5.71 -39.94 -13.54
N PRO A 247 -6.19 -41.01 -14.21
CA PRO A 247 -5.81 -42.36 -13.83
C PRO A 247 -4.35 -42.64 -14.20
N PHE A 248 -3.50 -42.90 -13.20
CA PHE A 248 -2.11 -43.32 -13.38
C PHE A 248 -1.98 -44.83 -13.12
N ASN A 249 -1.87 -45.62 -14.18
CA ASN A 249 -1.56 -47.06 -14.10
C ASN A 249 -0.36 -47.36 -15.00
N PHE A 250 0.86 -47.33 -14.44
CA PHE A 250 2.08 -47.73 -15.13
C PHE A 250 3.00 -48.49 -14.18
N ALA A 251 3.52 -49.64 -14.64
CA ALA A 251 4.59 -50.38 -13.99
C ALA A 251 5.85 -50.27 -14.86
N VAL A 252 6.96 -49.79 -14.30
CA VAL A 252 8.23 -49.63 -14.99
C VAL A 252 9.26 -50.51 -14.28
N ASP A 253 9.85 -51.45 -15.02
CA ASP A 253 10.95 -52.30 -14.54
C ASP A 253 12.31 -51.78 -15.05
N LYS A 254 13.39 -52.11 -14.34
CA LYS A 254 14.74 -51.51 -14.46
C LYS A 254 15.39 -51.54 -15.86
N SER A 255 14.78 -52.21 -16.84
CA SER A 255 15.30 -52.34 -18.21
C SER A 255 14.61 -51.44 -19.25
N PHE A 256 13.64 -50.60 -18.88
CA PHE A 256 12.92 -49.75 -19.84
C PHE A 256 13.48 -48.32 -19.90
N HIS A 257 14.37 -48.07 -20.86
CA HIS A 257 14.78 -46.73 -21.30
C HIS A 257 13.65 -46.15 -22.17
N ASN A 258 12.71 -45.42 -21.55
CA ASN A 258 11.44 -45.07 -22.18
C ASN A 258 11.54 -43.86 -23.12
N SER A 259 11.17 -44.08 -24.38
CA SER A 259 10.62 -43.07 -25.29
C SER A 259 9.26 -42.59 -24.77
N LEU A 260 9.21 -41.37 -24.23
CA LEU A 260 7.99 -40.71 -23.72
C LEU A 260 7.25 -39.86 -24.77
N PHE A 261 7.62 -39.97 -26.05
CA PHE A 261 6.94 -39.29 -27.16
C PHE A 261 5.94 -40.22 -27.81
N GLY A 262 4.63 -39.96 -27.66
CA GLY A 262 3.67 -40.66 -28.51
C GLY A 262 2.18 -40.51 -28.19
N LYS A 263 1.79 -39.95 -27.05
CA LYS A 263 0.37 -39.90 -26.67
C LYS A 263 -0.16 -38.56 -26.14
N TRP A 264 0.60 -37.48 -26.32
CA TRP A 264 0.14 -36.12 -25.98
C TRP A 264 -0.36 -35.32 -27.19
N GLU A 265 0.13 -35.61 -28.41
CA GLU A 265 -0.29 -34.86 -29.62
C GLU A 265 -1.71 -35.19 -30.10
N ARG A 266 -2.27 -36.34 -29.75
CA ARG A 266 -3.59 -36.75 -30.28
C ARG A 266 -4.79 -36.27 -29.46
N THR A 267 -4.58 -35.69 -28.28
CA THR A 267 -5.67 -35.22 -27.41
C THR A 267 -5.84 -33.70 -27.45
N LEU A 268 -4.81 -32.94 -27.87
CA LEU A 268 -4.89 -31.49 -28.05
C LEU A 268 -5.64 -31.08 -29.33
N LEU A 269 -5.83 -32.00 -30.29
CA LEU A 269 -6.58 -31.77 -31.53
C LEU A 269 -8.10 -31.95 -31.41
N LEU A 270 -8.64 -32.25 -30.21
CA LEU A 270 -10.08 -32.41 -29.97
C LEU A 270 -10.60 -31.50 -28.84
N TRP A 271 -9.99 -30.34 -28.63
CA TRP A 271 -10.60 -29.26 -27.85
C TRP A 271 -11.29 -28.28 -28.82
N PRO A 272 -12.64 -28.28 -28.92
CA PRO A 272 -13.33 -27.19 -29.57
C PRO A 272 -13.19 -25.93 -28.69
N LEU A 273 -12.82 -24.82 -29.33
CA LEU A 273 -12.99 -23.47 -28.82
C LEU A 273 -14.47 -23.27 -28.45
N ALA A 274 -14.73 -23.06 -27.17
CA ALA A 274 -15.92 -22.38 -26.64
C ALA A 274 -15.59 -21.82 -25.24
#